data_AF-A0A2E4KMT9-F1
#
_entry.id   AF-A0A2E4KMT9-F1
#
_cell.length_a   1.000
_cell.length_b   1.000
_cell.length_c   1.000
_cell.angle_alpha   90.00
_cell.angle_beta   90.00
_cell.angle_gamma   90.00
#
_symmetry.space_group_name_H-M   'P 1'
#
loop_
_entity.id
_entity.type
_entity.pdbx_description
1 polymer ?
#
loop_
_entity_poly.entity_id
_entity_poly.type
_entity_poly.pdbx_seq_one_letter_code
_entity_poly.pdbx_strand_id
1 'polypeptide(L)'
;MCTGQDFYIRKDFDPKVGLTFVILGATVSAVFYYFGMDLTAYGVLAVAVLVDLAVYRRLGDVTICYRCHAEFRGRFERMAEGFDLHTADILEAEYAKQVGR
;
A
#
# COMPACT_ATOMS: atom_id res chain seq x y z
N MET A 1 -11.27 17.97 -15.27
CA MET A 1 -11.62 17.76 -13.85
C MET A 1 -12.17 16.34 -13.73
N CYS A 2 -11.78 15.57 -12.72
CA CYS A 2 -12.24 14.18 -12.59
C CYS A 2 -13.72 14.20 -12.17
N THR A 3 -14.60 13.64 -13.01
CA THR A 3 -16.06 13.62 -12.84
C THR A 3 -16.61 12.24 -12.47
N GLY A 4 -15.74 11.24 -12.29
CA GLY A 4 -16.14 9.88 -11.95
C GLY A 4 -16.64 9.75 -10.51
N GLN A 5 -17.63 8.89 -10.29
CA GLN A 5 -18.11 8.46 -8.96
C GLN A 5 -17.46 7.13 -8.52
N ASP A 6 -16.69 6.50 -9.40
CA ASP A 6 -16.04 5.21 -9.16
C ASP A 6 -14.73 5.42 -8.40
N PHE A 7 -14.77 5.17 -7.10
CA PHE A 7 -13.64 5.32 -6.19
C PHE A 7 -13.38 4.03 -5.42
N TYR A 8 -12.12 3.77 -5.09
CA TYR A 8 -11.72 2.75 -4.14
C TYR A 8 -10.82 3.32 -3.05
N ILE A 9 -10.79 2.63 -1.91
CA ILE A 9 -9.95 3.02 -0.77
C ILE A 9 -8.71 2.12 -0.70
N ARG A 10 -7.56 2.74 -0.40
CA ARG A 10 -6.30 2.06 -0.11
C ARG A 10 -5.61 2.77 1.07
N LYS A 11 -4.77 2.06 1.83
CA LYS A 11 -3.86 2.71 2.79
C LYS A 11 -2.86 3.63 2.08
N ASP A 12 -2.65 4.84 2.59
CA ASP A 12 -1.69 5.83 2.07
C ASP A 12 -0.24 5.46 2.43
N PHE A 13 0.21 4.31 1.92
CA PHE A 13 1.54 3.78 2.20
C PHE A 13 2.57 4.32 1.23
N ASP A 14 3.58 5.02 1.77
CA ASP A 14 4.78 5.39 1.03
C ASP A 14 5.70 4.16 0.85
N PRO A 15 5.84 3.61 -0.37
CA PRO A 15 6.65 2.43 -0.61
C PRO A 15 8.14 2.66 -0.28
N LYS A 16 8.64 3.90 -0.36
CA LYS A 16 10.04 4.21 -0.08
C LYS A 16 10.35 4.06 1.39
N VAL A 17 9.46 4.56 2.24
CA VAL A 17 9.59 4.45 3.70
C VAL A 17 9.54 2.98 4.11
N GLY A 18 8.53 2.25 3.62
CA GLY A 18 8.39 0.81 3.85
C GLY A 18 9.62 0.01 3.45
N LEU A 19 10.09 0.21 2.20
CA LEU A 19 11.27 -0.47 1.69
C LEU A 19 12.53 -0.16 2.51
N THR A 20 12.68 1.07 2.98
CA THR A 20 13.82 1.46 3.82
C THR A 20 13.85 0.66 5.13
N PHE A 21 12.70 0.49 5.80
CA PHE A 21 12.61 -0.32 7.02
C PHE A 21 12.91 -1.80 6.76
N VAL A 22 12.39 -2.37 5.67
CA VAL A 22 12.66 -3.76 5.29
C VAL A 22 14.15 -4.00 5.04
N ILE A 23 14.82 -3.13 4.28
CA ILE A 23 16.27 -3.23 4.01
C ILE A 23 17.07 -3.13 5.31
N LEU A 24 16.69 -2.20 6.19
CA LEU A 24 17.39 -1.98 7.45
C LEU A 24 17.24 -3.19 8.38
N GLY A 25 16.02 -3.71 8.54
CA GLY A 25 15.75 -4.91 9.33
C GLY A 25 16.47 -6.15 8.80
N ALA A 26 16.45 -6.36 7.47
CA ALA A 26 17.15 -7.46 6.82
C ALA A 26 18.68 -7.35 7.01
N THR A 27 19.25 -6.15 6.87
CA THR A 27 20.69 -5.92 7.04
C THR A 27 21.12 -6.19 8.48
N VAL A 28 20.39 -5.67 9.47
CA VAL A 28 20.67 -5.92 10.88
C VAL A 28 20.57 -7.41 11.20
N SER A 29 19.51 -8.08 10.73
CA SER A 29 19.36 -9.53 10.89
C SER A 29 20.52 -10.30 10.27
N ALA A 30 20.95 -9.93 9.05
CA ALA A 30 22.06 -10.60 8.36
C ALA A 30 23.39 -10.45 9.11
N VAL A 31 23.64 -9.28 9.72
CA VAL A 31 24.83 -9.05 10.56
C VAL A 31 24.82 -9.97 11.77
N PHE A 32 23.71 -10.07 12.51
CA PHE A 32 23.62 -10.98 13.66
C PHE A 32 23.73 -12.45 13.27
N TYR A 33 23.16 -12.82 12.13
CA TYR A 33 23.29 -14.16 11.58
C TYR A 33 24.75 -14.51 11.24
N TYR A 34 25.50 -13.56 10.67
CA TYR A 34 26.92 -13.75 10.37
C TYR A 34 27.77 -14.04 11.62
N PHE A 35 27.40 -13.50 12.79
CA PHE A 35 28.06 -13.80 14.07
C PHE A 35 27.57 -15.09 14.74
N GLY A 36 26.71 -15.89 14.08
CA GLY A 36 26.17 -17.14 14.62
C GLY A 36 25.10 -16.95 15.70
N MET A 37 24.51 -15.76 15.79
CA MET A 37 23.48 -15.42 16.78
C MET A 37 22.07 -15.64 16.20
N ASP A 38 21.75 -16.88 15.83
CA ASP A 38 20.52 -17.21 15.08
C ASP A 38 19.23 -16.77 15.79
N LEU A 39 19.14 -17.01 17.10
CA LEU A 39 17.97 -16.60 17.89
C LEU A 39 17.79 -15.08 17.90
N THR A 40 18.90 -14.33 17.91
CA THR A 40 18.86 -12.85 17.90
C THR A 40 18.48 -12.35 16.52
N ALA A 41 19.01 -12.95 15.44
CA ALA A 41 18.65 -12.62 14.07
C ALA A 41 17.13 -12.78 13.84
N TYR A 42 16.56 -13.92 14.23
CA TYR A 42 15.11 -14.13 14.14
C TYR A 42 14.31 -13.21 15.06
N GLY A 43 14.83 -12.89 16.24
CA GLY A 43 14.24 -11.91 17.14
C GLY A 43 14.11 -10.52 16.51
N VAL A 44 15.16 -10.06 15.81
CA VAL A 44 15.13 -8.79 15.07
C VAL A 44 14.07 -8.78 13.98
N LEU A 45 13.96 -9.87 13.19
CA LEU A 45 12.92 -9.98 12.17
C LEU A 45 11.51 -9.98 12.77
N ALA A 46 11.31 -10.68 13.90
CA ALA A 46 10.04 -10.66 14.61
C ALA A 46 9.67 -9.24 15.08
N VAL A 47 10.63 -8.49 15.62
CA VAL A 47 10.43 -7.09 16.00
C VAL A 47 10.12 -6.22 14.78
N ALA A 48 10.81 -6.41 13.66
CA ALA A 48 10.54 -5.67 12.42
C ALA A 48 9.09 -5.87 11.95
N VAL A 49 8.58 -7.11 11.95
CA VAL A 49 7.18 -7.42 11.61
C VAL A 49 6.19 -6.71 12.56
N LEU A 50 6.49 -6.66 13.86
CA LEU A 50 5.65 -5.96 14.83
C LEU A 50 5.63 -4.45 14.59
N VAL A 51 6.78 -3.86 14.26
CA VAL A 51 6.89 -2.45 13.89
C VAL A 51 6.11 -2.16 12.62
N ASP A 52 6.25 -2.98 11.58
CA ASP A 52 5.52 -2.84 10.32
C ASP A 52 4.01 -2.90 10.56
N LEU A 53 3.54 -3.84 11.39
CA LEU A 53 2.13 -3.94 11.75
C LEU A 53 1.63 -2.71 12.54
N ALA A 54 2.45 -2.18 13.45
CA ALA A 54 2.12 -0.99 14.22
C ALA A 54 2.08 0.27 13.35
N VAL A 55 2.95 0.36 12.34
CA VAL A 55 2.93 1.43 11.34
C VAL A 55 1.71 1.26 10.44
N TYR A 56 1.46 0.06 9.90
CA TYR A 56 0.30 -0.28 9.06
C TYR A 56 -1.03 0.15 9.68
N ARG A 57 -1.21 -0.08 10.99
CA ARG A 57 -2.42 0.33 11.71
C ARG A 57 -2.58 1.84 11.87
N ARG A 58 -1.49 2.61 11.78
CA ARG A 58 -1.51 4.08 11.88
C ARG A 58 -1.65 4.78 10.54
N LEU A 59 -1.47 4.07 9.43
CA LEU A 59 -1.64 4.63 8.11
C LEU A 59 -3.09 5.03 7.87
N GLY A 60 -3.27 6.29 7.44
CA GLY A 60 -4.55 6.81 6.97
C GLY A 60 -4.97 6.15 5.67
N ASP A 61 -6.23 6.36 5.30
CA ASP A 61 -6.76 5.86 4.05
C ASP A 61 -6.69 6.97 2.98
N VAL A 62 -6.60 6.57 1.72
CA VAL A 62 -6.65 7.45 0.56
C VAL A 62 -7.69 6.91 -0.40
N THR A 63 -8.51 7.81 -0.93
CA THR A 63 -9.52 7.47 -1.93
C THR A 63 -8.95 7.73 -3.31
N ILE A 64 -9.01 6.74 -4.20
CA ILE A 64 -8.45 6.82 -5.55
C ILE A 64 -9.57 6.59 -6.55
N CYS A 65 -9.63 7.40 -7.61
CA CYS A 65 -10.56 7.16 -8.70
C CYS A 65 -10.04 6.07 -9.64
N TYR A 66 -10.90 5.09 -9.98
CA TYR A 66 -10.56 4.03 -10.94
C TYR A 66 -10.16 4.55 -12.32
N ARG A 67 -10.72 5.69 -12.73
CA ARG A 67 -10.64 6.20 -14.10
C ARG A 67 -9.41 7.08 -14.32
N CYS A 68 -9.22 8.05 -13.43
CA CYS A 68 -8.21 9.09 -13.58
C CYS A 68 -6.99 8.88 -12.66
N HIS A 69 -7.04 7.89 -11.76
CA HIS A 69 -6.04 7.64 -10.72
C HIS A 69 -5.70 8.87 -9.86
N ALA A 70 -6.62 9.83 -9.78
CA ALA A 70 -6.45 10.97 -8.89
C ALA A 70 -6.60 10.53 -7.43
N GLU A 71 -5.65 10.93 -6.61
CA GLU A 71 -5.63 10.65 -5.17
C GLU A 71 -6.33 11.76 -4.40
N PHE A 72 -7.36 11.39 -3.64
CA PHE A 72 -8.13 12.29 -2.80
C PHE A 72 -7.88 11.93 -1.33
N ARG A 73 -7.24 12.85 -0.59
CA ARG A 73 -7.01 12.74 0.86
C ARG A 73 -8.13 13.46 1.62
N GLY A 74 -8.64 12.86 2.70
CA GLY A 74 -9.65 13.46 3.58
C GLY A 74 -11.07 12.89 3.44
N ARG A 75 -12.09 13.74 3.60
CA ARG A 75 -13.49 13.34 3.89
C ARG A 75 -14.24 12.51 2.82
N PHE A 76 -13.59 12.16 1.71
CA PHE A 76 -14.11 11.23 0.69
C PHE A 76 -14.00 9.76 1.12
N GLU A 77 -13.19 9.45 2.14
CA GLU A 77 -12.96 8.11 2.71
C GLU A 77 -14.21 7.34 3.16
N ARG A 78 -15.40 7.95 3.26
CA ARG A 78 -16.58 7.28 3.84
C ARG A 78 -17.52 6.59 2.86
N MET A 79 -17.33 6.74 1.56
CA MET A 79 -18.29 6.22 0.56
C MET A 79 -17.73 5.17 -0.40
N ALA A 80 -16.44 4.89 -0.38
CA ALA A 80 -15.81 3.98 -1.32
C ALA A 80 -15.51 2.62 -0.67
N GLU A 81 -15.73 1.53 -1.42
CA GLU A 81 -15.35 0.19 -0.99
C GLU A 81 -13.85 -0.07 -1.24
N GLY A 82 -13.36 -1.22 -0.77
CA GLY A 82 -12.00 -1.66 -1.11
C GLY A 82 -11.82 -1.85 -2.62
N PHE A 83 -10.57 -1.90 -3.07
CA PHE A 83 -10.28 -2.14 -4.48
C PHE A 83 -10.87 -3.48 -4.96
N ASP A 84 -11.84 -3.42 -5.87
CA ASP A 84 -12.33 -4.55 -6.65
C ASP A 84 -11.67 -4.61 -8.03
N LEU A 85 -11.11 -5.77 -8.36
CA LEU A 85 -10.43 -6.04 -9.63
C LEU A 85 -11.42 -6.10 -10.79
N HIS A 86 -12.61 -6.68 -10.59
CA HIS A 86 -13.60 -6.82 -11.65
C HIS A 86 -14.11 -5.45 -12.13
N THR A 87 -14.39 -4.57 -11.18
CA THR A 87 -14.75 -3.17 -11.45
C THR A 87 -13.65 -2.43 -12.20
N ALA A 88 -12.38 -2.64 -11.83
CA ALA A 88 -11.24 -2.06 -12.57
C ALA A 88 -11.22 -2.52 -14.04
N ASP A 89 -11.30 -3.83 -14.28
CA ASP A 89 -11.25 -4.41 -15.64
C ASP A 89 -12.40 -3.89 -16.52
N ILE A 90 -13.62 -3.80 -15.98
CA ILE A 90 -14.78 -3.27 -16.71
C ILE A 90 -14.57 -1.79 -17.06
N LEU A 91 -14.19 -0.97 -16.08
CA LEU A 91 -14.04 0.47 -16.28
C LEU A 91 -12.90 0.79 -17.25
N GLU A 92 -11.79 0.04 -17.19
CA GLU A 92 -10.69 0.18 -18.16
C GLU A 92 -11.16 -0.14 -19.59
N ALA A 93 -11.93 -1.22 -19.77
CA ALA A 93 -12.48 -1.58 -21.08
C ALA A 93 -13.49 -0.56 -21.61
N GLU A 94 -14.34 0.02 -20.75
CA GLU A 94 -15.26 1.11 -21.11
C GLU A 94 -14.50 2.39 -21.50
N TYR A 95 -13.46 2.73 -20.76
CA TYR A 95 -12.61 3.88 -21.04
C TYR A 95 -11.88 3.75 -22.37
N ALA A 96 -11.32 2.57 -22.66
CA ALA A 96 -10.69 2.30 -23.94
C ALA A 96 -11.65 2.55 -25.12
N LYS A 97 -12.91 2.08 -24.99
CA LYS A 97 -13.96 2.32 -26.00
C LYS A 97 -14.32 3.79 -26.15
N GLN A 98 -14.40 4.55 -25.06
CA GLN A 98 -14.75 5.98 -25.08
C GLN A 98 -13.64 6.86 -25.65
N VAL A 99 -12.37 6.51 -25.41
CA VAL A 99 -11.20 7.26 -25.87
C VAL A 99 -10.83 6.93 -27.33
N GLY A 100 -11.52 5.96 -27.95
CA GLY A 100 -11.36 5.65 -29.37
C GLY A 100 -9.97 5.12 -29.70
N ARG A 101 -9.42 4.27 -28.83
CA ARG A 101 -8.16 3.57 -29.07
C ARG A 101 -8.42 2.07 -29.22
#